data_AF-F1LIH6-F1
#
_entry.id   AF-F1LIH6-F1
#
_cell.length_a   1.000
_cell.length_b   1.000
_cell.length_c   1.000
_cell.angle_alpha   90.00
_cell.angle_beta   90.00
_cell.angle_gamma   90.00
#
_symmetry.space_group_name_H-M   'P 1'
#
loop_
_entity.id
_entity.type
_entity.pdbx_description
1 polymer ?
#
loop_
_entity_poly.entity_id
_entity_poly.type
_entity_poly.pdbx_seq_one_letter_code
_entity_poly.pdbx_strand_id
1 'polypeptide(L)' 'MAELIYESMCFSDTKPIVIDGKDHLLGRLASTVAKQLLLGQKVVVVRCEAIIISGNFHRSKLKYMSF' A
#
# COMPACT_ATOMS: atom_id res chain seq x y z
N MET A 1 1.09 -32.47 14.18
CA MET A 1 1.14 -31.51 15.31
C MET A 1 1.78 -30.18 14.94
N ALA A 2 2.88 -30.13 14.18
CA ALA A 2 3.42 -28.86 13.67
C ALA A 2 2.50 -28.18 12.63
N GLU A 3 1.89 -28.94 11.71
CA GLU A 3 1.01 -28.39 10.65
C GLU A 3 -0.26 -27.71 11.18
N LEU A 4 -0.84 -28.20 12.28
CA LEU A 4 -2.05 -27.62 12.89
C LEU A 4 -1.79 -26.28 13.62
N ILE A 5 -0.53 -25.98 13.96
CA ILE A 5 -0.17 -24.70 14.58
C ILE A 5 -0.07 -23.60 13.49
N TYR A 6 0.41 -23.94 12.28
CA TYR A 6 0.49 -22.98 11.17
C TYR A 6 -0.90 -22.56 10.66
N GLU A 7 -1.89 -23.47 10.66
CA GLU A 7 -3.27 -23.12 10.27
C GLU A 7 -3.97 -22.21 11.30
N SER A 8 -3.54 -22.27 12.56
CA SER A 8 -4.07 -21.45 13.67
C SER A 8 -3.48 -20.04 13.75
N MET A 9 -2.55 -19.66 12.86
CA MET A 9 -2.08 -18.28 12.71
C MET A 9 -3.15 -17.43 11.99
N CYS A 10 -4.34 -17.36 12.58
CA CYS A 10 -5.39 -16.38 12.38
C CYS A 10 -5.47 -15.79 10.96
N PHE A 11 -5.80 -16.62 9.96
CA PHE A 11 -6.46 -16.13 8.75
C PHE A 11 -7.92 -15.82 9.13
N SER A 12 -8.09 -14.82 10.00
CA SER A 12 -9.40 -14.22 10.15
C SER A 12 -9.82 -13.74 8.76
N ASP A 13 -11.08 -13.96 8.44
CA ASP A 13 -11.80 -13.42 7.28
C ASP A 13 -11.74 -11.88 7.33
N THR A 14 -10.54 -11.36 7.10
CA THR A 14 -10.16 -9.97 7.30
C THR A 14 -10.55 -9.26 6.04
N LYS A 15 -11.71 -8.61 6.09
CA LYS A 15 -12.15 -7.68 5.08
C LYS A 15 -10.95 -6.82 4.66
N PRO A 16 -10.59 -6.79 3.37
CA PRO A 16 -9.44 -6.02 2.93
C PRO A 16 -9.66 -4.55 3.28
N ILE A 17 -8.61 -3.90 3.80
CA ILE A 17 -8.64 -2.46 4.02
C ILE A 17 -8.59 -1.80 2.65
N VAL A 18 -9.70 -1.21 2.24
CA VAL A 18 -9.79 -0.50 0.97
C VAL A 18 -9.46 0.98 1.21
N ILE A 19 -8.41 1.46 0.54
CA ILE A 19 -7.95 2.83 0.64
C ILE A 19 -8.19 3.52 -0.70
N ASP A 20 -8.81 4.70 -0.65
CA ASP A 20 -8.90 5.59 -1.81
C ASP A 20 -7.59 6.39 -1.95
N GLY A 21 -6.93 6.27 -3.11
CA GLY A 21 -5.68 6.95 -3.42
C GLY A 21 -5.84 8.44 -3.75
N LYS A 22 -7.07 8.94 -3.93
CA LYS A 22 -7.32 10.34 -4.25
C LYS A 22 -6.75 11.28 -3.18
N ASP A 23 -6.09 12.36 -3.63
CA ASP A 23 -5.49 13.41 -2.79
C ASP A 23 -4.44 12.93 -1.77
N HIS A 24 -3.99 11.68 -1.87
CA HIS A 24 -2.91 11.14 -1.04
C HIS A 24 -1.56 11.41 -1.67
N LEU A 25 -0.56 11.73 -0.84
CA LEU A 25 0.83 11.83 -1.28
C LEU A 25 1.45 10.44 -1.42
N LEU A 26 1.95 10.10 -2.61
CA LEU A 26 2.46 8.77 -2.98
C LEU A 26 3.38 8.15 -1.91
N GLY A 27 4.42 8.89 -1.49
CA GLY A 27 5.39 8.37 -0.52
C GLY A 27 4.84 8.24 0.90
N ARG A 28 3.90 9.11 1.29
CA ARG A 28 3.30 9.05 2.64
C ARG A 28 2.34 7.87 2.75
N LEU A 29 1.48 7.71 1.74
CA LEU A 29 0.58 6.56 1.64
C LEU A 29 1.36 5.25 1.61
N ALA A 30 2.42 5.17 0.79
CA ALA A 30 3.24 3.98 0.65
C ALA A 30 3.87 3.51 1.98
N SER A 31 4.35 4.44 2.81
CA SER A 31 4.95 4.09 4.12
C SER A 31 3.92 3.45 5.06
N THR A 32 2.72 4.03 5.16
CA THR A 32 1.65 3.49 6.00
C THR A 32 1.17 2.13 5.47
N VAL A 33 0.99 1.99 4.15
CA VAL A 33 0.59 0.72 3.52
C VAL A 33 1.65 -0.36 3.77
N ALA A 34 2.93 -0.05 3.60
CA ALA A 34 4.02 -0.98 3.84
C ALA A 34 4.02 -1.51 5.29
N LYS A 35 3.76 -0.64 6.27
CA LYS A 35 3.65 -1.06 7.67
C LYS A 35 2.47 -2.02 7.89
N GLN A 36 1.31 -1.74 7.30
CA GLN A 36 0.13 -2.61 7.43
C GLN A 36 0.34 -3.98 6.77
N LEU A 37 1.00 -4.01 5.60
CA LEU A 37 1.37 -5.26 4.94
C LEU A 37 2.32 -6.11 5.80
N LEU A 38 3.31 -5.50 6.46
CA LEU A 38 4.22 -6.20 7.38
C LEU A 38 3.54 -6.70 8.66
N LEU A 39 2.43 -6.07 9.08
CA LEU A 39 1.59 -6.54 10.19
C LEU A 39 0.62 -7.66 9.77
N GLY A 40 0.70 -8.12 8.51
CA GLY A 40 -0.15 -9.19 7.99
C GLY A 40 -1.54 -8.74 7.54
N GLN A 41 -1.78 -7.44 7.40
CA GLN A 41 -3.06 -6.91 6.92
C GLN A 41 -3.15 -6.95 5.40
N LYS A 42 -4.33 -7.27 4.86
CA LYS A 42 -4.62 -7.18 3.43
C LYS A 42 -5.10 -5.77 3.09
N VAL A 43 -4.37 -5.07 2.23
CA VAL A 43 -4.66 -3.69 1.83
C VAL A 43 -4.87 -3.61 0.32
N VAL A 44 -5.93 -2.93 -0.10
CA VAL A 44 -6.26 -2.65 -1.50
C VAL A 44 -6.32 -1.14 -1.70
N VAL A 45 -5.49 -0.60 -2.59
CA VAL A 45 -5.53 0.81 -2.97
C VAL A 45 -6.31 0.96 -4.27
N VAL A 46 -7.31 1.83 -4.27
CA VAL A 46 -8.19 2.11 -5.42
C VAL A 46 -7.91 3.54 -5.91
N ARG A 47 -8.15 3.82 -7.20
CA ARG A 47 -7.86 5.13 -7.84
C ARG A 47 -6.40 5.57 -7.72
N CYS A 48 -5.48 4.70 -8.12
CA CYS A 48 -4.04 5.00 -8.10
C CYS A 48 -3.66 6.17 -9.03
N GLU A 49 -4.47 6.47 -10.05
CA GLU A 49 -4.30 7.60 -10.96
C GLU A 49 -4.50 8.96 -10.29
N ALA A 50 -5.23 9.02 -9.18
CA ALA A 50 -5.51 10.25 -8.44
C ALA A 50 -4.51 10.51 -7.29
N ILE A 51 -3.45 9.69 -7.18
CA ILE A 51 -2.39 9.86 -6.20
C ILE A 51 -1.50 11.03 -6.59
N ILE A 52 -1.18 11.88 -5.63
CA ILE A 52 -0.39 13.08 -5.82
C ILE A 52 1.09 12.79 -5.55
N ILE A 53 1.95 13.22 -6.47
CA ILE A 53 3.40 13.33 -6.24
C ILE A 53 3.71 14.79 -6.00
N SER A 54 4.35 15.11 -4.88
CA SER A 54 4.73 16.49 -4.58
C SER A 54 5.81 17.03 -5.52
N GLY A 55 5.75 18.33 -5.79
CA GLY A 55 6.70 19.03 -6.67
C GLY A 55 6.22 19.17 -8.12
N ASN A 56 7.02 19.86 -8.94
CA ASN A 56 6.67 20.08 -10.36
C ASN A 56 6.65 18.79 -11.16
N PHE A 57 5.66 18.69 -12.05
CA PHE A 57 5.52 17.60 -13.03
C PHE A 57 6.82 17.32 -13.80
N HIS A 58 7.52 18.36 -14.28
CA HIS A 58 8.78 18.20 -15.02
C HIS A 58 9.85 17.45 -14.20
N ARG A 59 10.00 17.77 -12.90
CA ARG A 59 11.00 17.13 -12.04
C ARG A 59 10.61 15.68 -11.74
N SER A 60 9.33 15.42 -11.48
CA SER A 60 8.83 14.06 -11.26
C SER A 60 9.00 13.19 -12.51
N LYS A 61 8.73 13.75 -13.69
CA LYS A 61 8.96 13.08 -14.98
C LYS A 61 10.44 12.76 -15.20
N LEU A 62 11.34 13.74 -15.01
CA LEU A 62 12.78 13.54 -15.14
C LEU A 62 13.29 12.44 -14.21
N LYS A 63 12.87 12.46 -12.95
CA LYS A 63 13.21 11.40 -11.98
C LYS A 63 12.75 10.03 -12.45
N TYR A 64 11.53 9.92 -12.94
CA TYR A 64 11.00 8.66 -13.45
C TYR A 64 11.75 8.17 -14.69
N MET A 65 12.18 9.07 -15.58
CA MET A 65 12.99 8.72 -16.75
C MET A 65 14.44 8.35 -16.43
N SER A 66 14.95 8.75 -15.25
CA SER A 66 16.31 8.42 -14.80
C SER A 66 16.41 7.13 -13.98
N PHE A 67 15.27 6.53 -13.62
CA PHE A 67 15.19 5.22 -12.95
C PHE A 67 15.31 4.10 -13.99
#